data_AF-A0A2A4QQS9-F1
#
_entry.id   AF-A0A2A4QQS9-F1
#
_cell.length_a   1.000
_cell.length_b   1.000
_cell.length_c   1.000
_cell.angle_alpha   90.00
_cell.angle_beta   90.00
_cell.angle_gamma   90.00
#
_symmetry.space_group_name_H-M   'P 1'
#
loop_
_entity.id
_entity.type
_entity.pdbx_description
1 polymer ?
#
loop_
_entity_poly.entity_id
_entity_poly.type
_entity_poly.pdbx_seq_one_letter_code
_entity_poly.pdbx_strand_id
1 'polypeptide(L)'
;MSIGIGIGYSGAYDEITAVTNNGFNYIIAPFVDVQYKFLYNRKKRALKGKTIIYNSGNFVSFRAMFRGKSIFENVERTNNTDFAIGPTWGMQRSYNKLRVLVDVGPQYYFDTLGNNGFFPFMIQVNLGLNLTKSQ
;
A
#
# COMPACT_ATOMS: atom_id res chain seq x y z
N MET A 1 11.06 -4.25 8.57
CA MET A 1 9.62 -4.56 8.53
C MET A 1 8.82 -3.29 8.83
N SER A 2 7.68 -3.08 8.19
CA SER A 2 6.72 -2.02 8.53
C SER A 2 5.30 -2.57 8.53
N ILE A 3 4.46 -2.07 9.44
CA ILE A 3 3.04 -2.39 9.52
C ILE A 3 2.27 -1.06 9.44
N GLY A 4 1.23 -1.02 8.61
CA GLY A 4 0.30 0.09 8.46
C GLY A 4 -1.14 -0.39 8.68
N ILE A 5 -1.94 0.41 9.38
CA ILE A 5 -3.37 0.19 9.58
C ILE A 5 -4.05 1.53 9.33
N GLY A 6 -5.20 1.53 8.67
CA GLY A 6 -5.95 2.75 8.40
C GLY A 6 -7.14 2.54 7.51
N ILE A 7 -7.66 3.64 6.96
CA ILE A 7 -8.71 3.65 5.93
C ILE A 7 -8.08 4.12 4.63
N GLY A 8 -8.38 3.44 3.52
CA GLY A 8 -7.78 3.73 2.22
C GLY A 8 -8.81 3.69 1.09
N TYR A 9 -8.52 4.47 0.05
CA TYR A 9 -9.15 4.33 -1.27
C TYR A 9 -8.44 3.22 -2.04
N SER A 10 -9.19 2.43 -2.79
CA SER A 10 -8.68 1.42 -3.71
C SER A 10 -9.58 1.27 -4.93
N GLY A 11 -8.98 0.83 -6.04
CA GLY A 11 -9.70 0.52 -7.27
C GLY A 11 -10.39 -0.85 -7.23
N ALA A 12 -11.18 -1.06 -8.28
CA ALA A 12 -11.79 -2.33 -8.62
C ALA A 12 -10.73 -3.31 -9.17
N TYR A 13 -10.95 -4.60 -8.91
CA TYR A 13 -10.16 -5.70 -9.46
C TYR A 13 -11.13 -6.56 -10.28
N ASP A 14 -10.90 -6.69 -11.59
CA ASP A 14 -11.86 -7.27 -12.52
C ASP A 14 -12.33 -8.68 -12.09
N GLU A 15 -11.43 -9.49 -11.52
CA GLU A 15 -11.73 -10.85 -11.09
C GLU A 15 -12.49 -10.97 -9.75
N ILE A 16 -12.53 -9.91 -8.92
CA ILE A 16 -13.22 -9.93 -7.61
C ILE A 16 -14.22 -8.77 -7.43
N THR A 17 -14.47 -8.00 -8.48
CA THR A 17 -15.43 -6.90 -8.47
C THR A 17 -16.20 -6.83 -9.78
N ALA A 18 -17.51 -6.68 -9.69
CA ALA A 18 -18.36 -6.30 -10.81
C ALA A 18 -18.52 -4.78 -10.82
N VAL A 19 -18.10 -4.15 -11.92
CA VAL A 19 -18.26 -2.71 -12.15
C VAL A 19 -19.70 -2.44 -12.57
N THR A 20 -20.46 -1.78 -11.70
CA THR A 20 -21.90 -1.50 -11.92
C THR A 20 -22.16 -0.13 -12.58
N ASN A 21 -21.12 0.68 -12.79
CA ASN A 21 -21.23 2.04 -13.33
C ASN A 21 -20.06 2.37 -14.27
N ASN A 22 -20.32 3.15 -15.33
CA ASN A 22 -19.32 3.63 -16.29
C ASN A 22 -18.47 4.81 -15.74
N GLY A 23 -18.66 5.18 -14.47
CA GLY A 23 -17.96 6.27 -13.81
C GLY A 23 -16.66 5.86 -13.13
N PHE A 24 -16.15 6.76 -12.27
CA PHE A 24 -14.97 6.48 -11.44
C PHE A 24 -15.29 5.45 -10.36
N ASN A 25 -14.60 4.31 -10.36
CA ASN A 25 -14.79 3.24 -9.39
C ASN A 25 -13.97 3.49 -8.11
N TYR A 26 -14.60 3.25 -6.96
CA TYR A 26 -13.98 3.44 -5.65
C TYR A 26 -14.43 2.39 -4.65
N ILE A 27 -13.49 1.99 -3.81
CA ILE A 27 -13.71 1.24 -2.57
C ILE A 27 -12.95 1.96 -1.46
N ILE A 28 -13.67 2.48 -0.46
CA ILE A 28 -13.11 3.06 0.76
C ILE A 28 -13.30 2.03 1.88
N ALA A 29 -12.20 1.49 2.37
CA ALA A 29 -12.22 0.37 3.33
C ALA A 29 -11.07 0.47 4.34
N PRO A 30 -11.23 -0.13 5.53
CA PRO A 30 -10.11 -0.35 6.43
C PRO A 30 -9.12 -1.34 5.82
N PHE A 31 -7.84 -1.14 6.09
CA PHE A 31 -6.78 -2.01 5.61
C PHE A 31 -5.74 -2.33 6.69
N VAL A 32 -5.04 -3.43 6.48
CA VAL A 32 -3.77 -3.76 7.12
C VAL A 32 -2.73 -3.99 6.02
N ASP A 33 -1.56 -3.39 6.16
CA ASP A 33 -0.47 -3.46 5.18
C ASP A 33 0.85 -3.81 5.88
N VAL A 34 1.44 -4.94 5.50
CA VAL A 34 2.71 -5.43 6.03
C VAL A 34 3.74 -5.46 4.91
N GLN A 35 4.88 -4.83 5.14
CA GLN A 35 5.98 -4.80 4.16
C GLN A 35 7.31 -5.22 4.79
N TYR A 36 7.98 -6.16 4.13
CA TYR A 36 9.37 -6.52 4.42
C TYR A 36 10.30 -5.77 3.44
N LYS A 37 10.95 -4.71 3.92
CA LYS A 37 11.70 -3.74 3.11
C LYS A 37 13.21 -3.93 3.19
N PHE A 38 13.87 -3.92 2.03
CA PHE A 38 15.32 -3.83 1.89
C PHE A 38 15.73 -2.43 1.39
N LEU A 39 16.31 -1.62 2.27
CA LEU A 39 16.71 -0.23 1.99
C LEU A 39 18.11 -0.18 1.34
N TYR A 40 18.16 -0.02 0.01
CA TYR A 40 19.41 -0.16 -0.74
C TYR A 40 20.24 1.14 -0.87
N ASN A 41 19.68 2.32 -0.61
CA ASN A 41 20.34 3.60 -0.89
C ASN A 41 20.72 4.44 0.35
N ARG A 42 20.64 3.89 1.57
CA ARG A 42 20.87 4.67 2.81
C ARG A 42 22.27 5.27 2.88
N LYS A 43 23.31 4.50 2.58
CA LYS A 43 24.71 4.98 2.59
C LYS A 43 24.90 6.18 1.66
N LYS A 44 24.44 6.06 0.41
CA LYS A 44 24.48 7.13 -0.60
C LYS A 44 23.70 8.38 -0.17
N ARG A 45 22.61 8.23 0.58
CA ARG A 45 21.83 9.36 1.11
C ARG A 45 22.57 10.08 2.24
N ALA A 46 23.12 9.34 3.20
CA ALA A 46 23.87 9.89 4.31
C ALA A 46 25.08 10.71 3.83
N LEU A 47 25.83 10.18 2.85
CA LEU A 47 26.97 10.89 2.23
C LEU A 47 26.57 12.20 1.53
N LYS A 48 25.30 12.34 1.12
CA LYS A 48 24.76 13.56 0.49
C LYS A 48 24.06 14.49 1.49
N GLY A 49 24.24 14.27 2.80
CA GLY A 49 23.55 15.03 3.85
C GLY A 49 22.03 14.87 3.87
N LYS A 50 21.48 13.84 3.20
CA LYS A 50 20.03 13.62 3.14
C LYS A 50 19.58 12.84 4.37
N THR A 51 18.43 13.23 4.93
CA THR A 51 17.84 12.51 6.08
C THR A 51 17.63 11.03 5.80
N ILE A 52 18.04 10.21 6.76
CA ILE A 52 17.82 8.75 6.84
C ILE A 52 16.97 8.37 8.06
N ILE A 53 16.44 9.38 8.76
CA ILE A 53 15.57 9.24 9.94
C ILE A 53 14.25 8.59 9.51
N TYR A 54 13.62 7.84 10.41
CA TYR A 54 12.35 7.14 10.18
C TYR A 54 12.39 6.26 8.91
N ASN A 55 13.51 5.56 8.70
CA ASN A 55 13.73 4.69 7.55
C ASN A 55 13.58 5.39 6.18
N SER A 56 13.87 6.70 6.13
CA SER A 56 13.87 7.46 4.87
C SER A 56 14.89 6.90 3.88
N GLY A 57 14.41 6.37 2.76
CA GLY A 57 15.23 5.70 1.76
C GLY A 57 14.41 5.18 0.59
N ASN A 58 15.09 4.57 -0.38
CA ASN A 58 14.45 3.77 -1.41
C ASN A 58 14.60 2.30 -1.02
N PHE A 59 13.59 1.52 -1.32
CA PHE A 59 13.52 0.12 -0.95
C PHE A 59 12.96 -0.72 -2.07
N VAL A 60 13.36 -1.99 -2.09
CA VAL A 60 12.53 -3.07 -2.63
C VAL A 60 11.86 -3.76 -1.46
N SER A 61 10.67 -4.29 -1.64
CA SER A 61 9.94 -4.96 -0.58
C SER A 61 9.14 -6.15 -1.06
N PHE A 62 8.80 -7.04 -0.14
CA PHE A 62 7.66 -7.93 -0.29
C PHE A 62 6.52 -7.40 0.57
N ARG A 63 5.35 -7.22 -0.03
CA ARG A 63 4.16 -6.62 0.57
C ARG A 63 3.05 -7.65 0.70
N ALA A 64 2.32 -7.58 1.80
CA ALA A 64 1.06 -8.27 2.02
C ALA A 64 0.03 -7.28 2.57
N MET A 65 -1.11 -7.18 1.89
CA MET A 65 -2.20 -6.27 2.21
C MET A 65 -3.46 -7.08 2.46
N PHE A 66 -4.23 -6.66 3.45
CA PHE A 66 -5.60 -7.08 3.72
C PHE A 66 -6.51 -5.87 3.59
N ARG A 67 -7.65 -6.03 2.92
CA ARG A 67 -8.71 -5.04 2.80
C ARG A 67 -9.99 -5.61 3.39
N GLY A 68 -10.53 -4.92 4.38
CA GLY A 68 -11.74 -5.32 5.08
C GLY A 68 -13.03 -4.89 4.38
N LYS A 69 -14.13 -4.98 5.13
CA LYS A 69 -15.46 -4.56 4.69
C LYS A 69 -15.46 -3.08 4.32
N SER A 70 -16.03 -2.76 3.18
CA SER A 70 -16.17 -1.38 2.69
C SER A 70 -17.00 -0.52 3.64
N ILE A 71 -16.60 0.74 3.75
CA ILE A 71 -17.38 1.81 4.39
C ILE A 71 -18.22 2.51 3.32
N PHE A 72 -17.61 2.78 2.16
CA PHE A 72 -18.26 3.32 0.97
C PHE A 72 -17.69 2.65 -0.28
N GLU A 73 -18.54 2.25 -1.21
CA GLU A 73 -18.12 1.72 -2.52
C GLU A 73 -19.20 1.94 -3.57
N ASN A 74 -18.82 1.92 -4.84
CA ASN A 74 -19.74 1.95 -5.98
C ASN A 74 -19.52 0.77 -6.94
N VAL A 75 -19.01 -0.33 -6.41
CA VAL A 75 -18.79 -1.60 -7.12
C VAL A 75 -19.36 -2.74 -6.30
N GLU A 76 -19.73 -3.84 -6.95
CA GLU A 76 -20.14 -5.05 -6.25
C GLU A 76 -18.92 -5.96 -6.07
N ARG A 77 -18.53 -6.20 -4.81
CA ARG A 77 -17.43 -7.13 -4.49
C ARG A 77 -17.98 -8.53 -4.31
N THR A 78 -17.24 -9.52 -4.79
CA THR A 78 -17.54 -10.95 -4.55
C THR A 78 -17.50 -11.30 -3.06
N ASN A 79 -16.61 -10.66 -2.31
CA ASN A 79 -16.56 -10.74 -0.85
C ASN A 79 -16.19 -9.39 -0.22
N ASN A 80 -16.63 -9.17 1.02
CA ASN A 80 -16.28 -8.03 1.85
C ASN A 80 -14.79 -8.02 2.27
N THR A 81 -14.02 -9.04 1.93
CA THR A 81 -12.63 -9.18 2.36
C THR A 81 -11.78 -9.75 1.25
N ASP A 82 -10.64 -9.11 0.99
CA ASP A 82 -9.64 -9.57 0.04
C ASP A 82 -8.22 -9.24 0.51
N PHE A 83 -7.27 -9.88 -0.15
CA PHE A 83 -5.86 -9.82 0.13
C PHE A 83 -5.09 -9.52 -1.16
N ALA A 84 -3.93 -8.89 -1.02
CA ALA A 84 -2.99 -8.72 -2.12
C ALA A 84 -1.56 -8.93 -1.62
N ILE A 85 -0.75 -9.67 -2.38
CA ILE A 85 0.66 -9.90 -2.08
C ILE A 85 1.52 -9.65 -3.31
N GLY A 86 2.75 -9.19 -3.12
CA GLY A 86 3.65 -9.00 -4.24
C GLY A 86 4.93 -8.25 -3.91
N PRO A 87 5.93 -8.32 -4.79
CA PRO A 87 7.10 -7.48 -4.69
C PRO A 87 6.75 -6.03 -5.04
N THR A 88 7.31 -5.07 -4.31
CA THR A 88 7.19 -3.64 -4.64
C THR A 88 8.54 -2.95 -4.66
N TRP A 89 8.64 -1.90 -5.46
CA TRP A 89 9.74 -0.96 -5.45
C TRP A 89 9.22 0.41 -5.03
N GLY A 90 9.88 1.04 -4.08
CA GLY A 90 9.33 2.25 -3.48
C GLY A 90 10.33 3.17 -2.83
N MET A 91 9.78 4.26 -2.31
CA MET A 91 10.50 5.27 -1.55
C MET A 91 9.69 5.74 -0.35
N GLN A 92 10.39 5.94 0.76
CA GLN A 92 9.86 6.52 1.98
C GLN A 92 10.63 7.81 2.30
N ARG A 93 9.90 8.86 2.65
CA ARG A 93 10.45 10.15 3.07
C ARG A 93 9.75 10.60 4.34
N SER A 94 10.52 11.19 5.24
CA SER A 94 9.99 11.84 6.44
C SER A 94 10.33 13.32 6.41
N TYR A 95 9.31 14.14 6.61
CA TYR A 95 9.38 15.60 6.71
C TYR A 95 8.82 15.98 8.08
N ASN A 96 9.72 16.12 9.07
CA ASN A 96 9.34 16.30 10.47
C ASN A 96 8.41 15.15 10.94
N LYS A 97 7.16 15.45 11.29
CA LYS A 97 6.16 14.46 11.71
C LYS A 97 5.47 13.76 10.53
N LEU A 98 5.50 14.32 9.32
CA LEU A 98 4.84 13.72 8.17
C LEU A 98 5.73 12.65 7.54
N ARG A 99 5.16 11.48 7.29
CA ARG A 99 5.78 10.40 6.53
C ARG A 99 5.00 10.19 5.24
N VAL A 100 5.72 10.18 4.13
CA VAL A 100 5.19 9.85 2.81
C VAL A 100 5.88 8.59 2.34
N LEU A 101 5.08 7.61 1.93
CA LEU A 101 5.55 6.41 1.26
C LEU A 101 4.85 6.31 -0.08
N VAL A 102 5.63 6.00 -1.11
CA VAL A 102 5.13 5.65 -2.44
C VAL A 102 5.80 4.35 -2.84
N ASP A 103 5.04 3.37 -3.29
CA ASP A 103 5.57 2.17 -3.91
C ASP A 103 4.72 1.72 -5.10
N VAL A 104 5.36 0.95 -5.98
CA VAL A 104 4.77 0.40 -7.19
C VAL A 104 5.22 -1.04 -7.34
N GLY A 105 4.34 -1.90 -7.84
CA GLY A 105 4.73 -3.27 -8.15
C GLY A 105 3.57 -4.13 -8.64
N PRO A 106 3.87 -5.31 -9.18
CA PRO A 106 2.86 -6.30 -9.45
C PRO A 106 2.31 -6.89 -8.15
N GLN A 107 1.06 -7.35 -8.18
CA GLN A 107 0.46 -8.05 -7.06
C GLN A 107 -0.46 -9.17 -7.55
N TYR A 108 -0.43 -10.27 -6.82
CA TYR A 108 -1.44 -11.31 -6.86
C TYR A 108 -2.47 -11.00 -5.78
N TYR A 109 -3.75 -11.01 -6.13
CA TYR A 109 -4.83 -10.70 -5.21
C TYR A 109 -5.85 -11.83 -5.17
N PHE A 110 -6.54 -11.99 -4.04
CA PHE A 110 -7.51 -13.07 -3.84
C PHE A 110 -8.52 -12.72 -2.74
N ASP A 111 -9.73 -13.25 -2.85
CA ASP A 111 -10.76 -13.17 -1.82
C ASP A 111 -10.89 -14.49 -1.03
N THR A 112 -11.79 -14.52 -0.04
CA THR A 112 -12.04 -15.72 0.78
C THR A 112 -12.98 -16.74 0.12
N LEU A 113 -13.51 -16.45 -1.08
CA LEU A 113 -14.32 -17.39 -1.87
C LEU A 113 -13.48 -18.16 -2.90
N GLY A 114 -12.19 -17.83 -3.03
CA GLY A 114 -11.26 -18.48 -3.95
C GLY A 114 -11.10 -17.74 -5.28
N ASN A 115 -11.81 -16.62 -5.48
CA ASN A 115 -11.58 -15.76 -6.65
C ASN A 115 -10.23 -15.07 -6.49
N ASN A 116 -9.51 -14.94 -7.59
CA ASN A 116 -8.15 -14.41 -7.59
C ASN A 116 -7.77 -13.85 -8.96
N GLY A 117 -6.70 -13.07 -8.98
CA GLY A 117 -6.19 -12.46 -10.19
C GLY A 117 -4.81 -11.86 -10.00
N PHE A 118 -4.32 -11.24 -11.08
CA PHE A 118 -3.02 -10.60 -11.09
C PHE A 118 -3.14 -9.18 -11.61
N PHE A 119 -2.62 -8.22 -10.85
CA PHE A 119 -2.55 -6.82 -11.25
C PHE A 119 -1.10 -6.42 -11.52
N PRO A 120 -0.75 -6.03 -12.76
CA PRO A 120 0.64 -5.85 -13.17
C PRO A 120 1.30 -4.62 -12.54
N PHE A 121 0.54 -3.56 -12.28
CA PHE A 121 1.07 -2.28 -11.82
C PHE A 121 0.17 -1.63 -10.75
N MET A 122 0.28 -2.09 -9.51
CA MET A 122 -0.32 -1.40 -8.36
C MET A 122 0.54 -0.20 -7.98
N ILE A 123 -0.10 0.92 -7.67
CA ILE A 123 0.56 2.11 -7.10
C ILE A 123 -0.06 2.38 -5.73
N GLN A 124 0.78 2.51 -4.71
CA GLN A 124 0.38 2.91 -3.38
C GLN A 124 0.95 4.28 -3.04
N VAL A 125 0.11 5.13 -2.44
CA VAL A 125 0.55 6.32 -1.71
C VAL A 125 0.04 6.21 -0.28
N ASN A 126 0.95 6.25 0.69
CA ASN A 126 0.63 6.24 2.11
C ASN A 126 1.12 7.53 2.77
N LEU A 127 0.20 8.22 3.45
CA LEU A 127 0.48 9.37 4.30
C LEU A 127 0.34 8.94 5.76
N GLY A 128 1.39 9.16 6.54
CA GLY A 128 1.42 8.78 7.96
C GLY A 128 2.01 9.88 8.84
N LEU A 129 1.72 9.80 10.14
CA LEU A 129 2.27 10.69 11.15
C LEU A 129 3.24 9.92 12.06
N ASN A 130 4.41 10.48 12.31
CA ASN A 130 5.34 10.03 13.32
C ASN A 130 4.94 10.66 14.66
N LEU A 131 4.61 9.82 15.64
CA LEU A 131 4.12 10.26 16.94
C LEU A 131 5.24 10.59 17.93
N THR A 132 6.48 10.17 17.65
CA THR A 132 7.66 10.48 18.46
C THR A 132 8.33 11.77 17.98
N LYS A 133 8.89 12.56 18.91
CA LYS A 133 9.76 13.71 18.57
C LYS A 133 10.98 13.20 17.82
N SER A 134 11.41 13.90 16.76
CA SER A 134 12.71 13.64 16.15
C SER A 134 13.79 13.95 17.19
N GLN A 135 14.55 12.94 17.59
CA GLN A 135 15.86 13.15 18.20
C GLN A 135 16.85 13.61 17.13
#